data_AF-A0A6N9A060-F1
#
_entry.id   AF-A0A6N9A060-F1
#
_cell.length_a   1.000
_cell.length_b   1.000
_cell.length_c   1.000
_cell.angle_alpha   90.00
_cell.angle_beta   90.00
_cell.angle_gamma   90.00
#
_symmetry.space_group_name_H-M   'P 1'
#
loop_
_entity.id
_entity.type
_entity.pdbx_description
1 polymer ?
#
loop_
_entity_poly.entity_id
_entity_poly.type
_entity_poly.pdbx_seq_one_letter_code
_entity_poly.pdbx_strand_id
1 'polypeptide(L)' 'MPAHIAWSFPYEYDLDDRKQLRYAYERVMTEGLDDDVLFYIDLDVLIKLWDELWLSPHVRDAWSVWLRRRHLID' A
#
# COMPACT_ATOMS: atom_id res chain seq x y z
N MET A 1 -19.37 -11.05 6.12
CA MET A 1 -19.00 -9.63 6.01
C MET A 1 -18.01 -9.37 7.13
N PRO A 2 -16.70 -9.21 6.86
CA PRO A 2 -15.76 -8.93 7.92
C PRO A 2 -16.03 -7.53 8.50
N ALA A 3 -15.79 -7.37 9.79
CA ALA A 3 -16.08 -6.15 10.53
C ALA A 3 -15.01 -5.10 10.25
N HIS A 4 -15.14 -4.35 9.15
CA HIS A 4 -14.21 -3.28 8.78
C HIS A 4 -14.55 -2.00 9.56
N ILE A 5 -14.03 -1.88 10.78
CA ILE A 5 -13.93 -0.59 11.49
C ILE A 5 -12.46 -0.40 11.88
N ALA A 6 -11.68 0.24 11.02
CA ALA A 6 -10.47 0.96 11.41
C ALA A 6 -10.12 2.13 10.49
N TRP A 7 -10.96 2.47 9.52
CA TRP A 7 -10.70 3.56 8.59
C TRP A 7 -11.85 4.56 8.59
N SER A 8 -11.83 5.50 9.53
CA SER A 8 -12.65 6.71 9.39
C SER A 8 -11.98 7.62 8.36
N PHE A 9 -12.29 7.43 7.08
CA PHE A 9 -11.91 8.39 6.04
C PHE A 9 -12.98 9.48 5.93
N PRO A 10 -12.66 10.76 6.26
CA PRO A 10 -13.48 11.87 5.83
C PRO A 10 -13.23 12.27 4.36
N TYR A 11 -12.36 11.55 3.64
CA TYR A 11 -11.91 11.87 2.28
C TYR A 11 -11.94 10.61 1.39
N GLU A 12 -12.63 10.71 0.25
CA GLU A 12 -12.45 9.77 -0.87
C GLU A 12 -11.15 10.14 -1.59
N TYR A 13 -10.28 9.16 -1.85
CA TYR A 13 -9.09 9.39 -2.67
C TYR A 13 -9.47 9.32 -4.14
N ASP A 14 -9.04 10.32 -4.91
CA ASP A 14 -8.99 10.22 -6.36
C ASP A 14 -7.79 9.35 -6.75
N LEU A 15 -8.04 8.10 -7.13
CA LEU A 15 -6.99 7.15 -7.50
C LEU A 15 -6.39 7.44 -8.89
N ASP A 16 -7.01 8.32 -9.68
CA ASP A 16 -6.43 8.83 -10.93
C ASP A 16 -5.40 9.95 -10.66
N ASP A 17 -5.44 10.56 -9.47
CA ASP A 17 -4.39 11.46 -8.99
C ASP A 17 -3.24 10.66 -8.36
N ARG A 18 -2.05 10.71 -8.98
CA ARG A 18 -0.87 9.96 -8.53
C ARG A 18 -0.50 10.23 -7.07
N LYS A 19 -0.65 11.45 -6.58
CA LYS A 19 -0.28 11.82 -5.21
C LYS A 19 -1.27 11.21 -4.22
N GLN A 20 -2.56 11.25 -4.53
CA GLN A 20 -3.61 10.63 -3.72
C GLN A 20 -3.53 9.10 -3.76
N LEU A 21 -3.27 8.49 -4.92
CA LEU A 21 -3.00 7.06 -5.05
C LEU A 21 -1.83 6.63 -4.18
N ARG A 22 -0.71 7.37 -4.22
CA ARG A 22 0.46 7.10 -3.39
C ARG A 22 0.12 7.16 -1.90
N TYR A 23 -0.63 8.17 -1.46
CA TYR A 23 -1.04 8.26 -0.05
C TYR A 23 -1.97 7.13 0.36
N ALA A 24 -2.90 6.72 -0.51
CA ALA A 24 -3.75 5.56 -0.25
C ALA A 24 -2.90 4.29 -0.04
N TYR A 25 -1.88 4.08 -0.89
CA TYR A 25 -0.96 2.94 -0.76
C TYR A 25 -0.14 3.00 0.52
N GLU A 26 0.47 4.14 0.84
CA GLU A 26 1.23 4.34 2.10
C GLU A 26 0.36 4.03 3.31
N ARG A 27 -0.90 4.48 3.30
CA ARG A 27 -1.85 4.27 4.37
C ARG A 27 -2.19 2.80 4.52
N VAL A 28 -2.69 2.15 3.47
CA VAL A 28 -3.10 0.73 3.51
C VAL A 28 -1.94 -0.16 3.94
N MET A 29 -0.73 0.07 3.41
CA MET A 29 0.44 -0.75 3.76
C MET A 29 0.91 -0.56 5.20
N THR A 30 0.61 0.58 5.84
CA THR A 30 1.10 0.91 7.19
C THR A 30 0.06 0.63 8.27
N GLU A 31 -1.21 0.89 7.99
CA GLU A 31 -2.28 0.87 8.98
C GLU A 31 -3.37 -0.18 8.67
N GLY A 32 -3.34 -0.79 7.48
CA GLY A 32 -4.36 -1.75 7.05
C GLY A 32 -4.22 -3.13 7.65
N LEU A 33 -5.35 -3.83 7.68
CA LEU A 33 -5.40 -5.24 7.99
C LEU A 33 -5.09 -6.07 6.73
N ASP A 34 -4.84 -7.36 6.93
CA ASP A 34 -4.50 -8.29 5.84
C ASP A 34 -5.51 -8.24 4.68
N ASP A 35 -6.81 -8.20 4.99
CA ASP A 35 -7.87 -8.12 3.98
C ASP A 35 -7.83 -6.79 3.19
N ASP A 36 -7.44 -5.68 3.84
CA ASP A 36 -7.33 -4.37 3.16
C ASP A 36 -6.16 -4.38 2.18
N VAL A 37 -5.03 -4.96 2.58
CA VAL A 37 -3.86 -5.11 1.70
C VAL A 37 -4.22 -5.94 0.48
N LEU A 38 -4.90 -7.08 0.68
CA LEU A 38 -5.33 -7.96 -0.41
C LEU A 38 -6.34 -7.30 -1.35
N PHE A 39 -7.17 -6.39 -0.84
CA PHE A 39 -8.22 -5.75 -1.64
C PHE A 39 -7.72 -4.51 -2.39
N TYR A 40 -6.88 -3.67 -1.77
CA TYR A 40 -6.52 -2.36 -2.31
C TYR A 40 -5.14 -2.29 -2.96
N ILE A 41 -4.22 -3.20 -2.63
CA ILE A 41 -2.86 -3.16 -3.18
C ILE A 41 -2.77 -3.99 -4.45
N ASP A 42 -2.70 -3.29 -5.58
CA ASP A 42 -2.30 -3.89 -6.85
C ASP A 42 -0.76 -3.92 -6.93
N LEU A 43 -0.21 -5.07 -7.32
CA LEU A 43 1.22 -5.29 -7.32
C LEU A 43 1.95 -4.50 -8.41
N ASP A 44 1.35 -4.34 -9.58
CA ASP A 44 1.95 -3.59 -10.69
C ASP A 44 1.99 -2.09 -10.37
N VAL A 45 0.94 -1.59 -9.71
CA VAL A 45 0.90 -0.21 -9.21
C VAL A 45 1.91 -0.03 -8.07
N LEU A 46 1.98 -0.97 -7.13
CA LEU A 46 2.92 -0.93 -6.02
C LEU A 46 4.37 -0.82 -6.52
N ILE A 47 4.76 -1.64 -7.49
CA ILE A 47 6.12 -1.61 -8.07
C ILE A 47 6.40 -0.25 -8.71
N LYS A 48 5.45 0.31 -9.47
CA LYS A 48 5.59 1.64 -10.13
C LYS A 48 5.70 2.80 -9.15
N LEU A 49 5.15 2.64 -7.95
CA LEU A 49 5.18 3.66 -6.89
C LEU A 49 6.30 3.42 -5.88
N TRP A 50 6.96 2.25 -5.92
CA TRP A 50 7.76 1.74 -4.82
C TRP A 50 8.80 2.73 -4.31
N ASP A 51 9.56 3.37 -5.19
CA ASP A 51 10.60 4.33 -4.79
C ASP A 51 10.04 5.68 -4.30
N GLU A 52 8.77 5.97 -4.54
CA GLU A 52 8.08 7.18 -4.11
C GLU A 52 7.33 7.01 -2.78
N LEU A 53 7.08 5.77 -2.35
CA LEU A 53 6.33 5.47 -1.13
C LEU A 53 7.12 5.75 0.14
N TRP A 54 6.52 6.53 1.03
CA TRP A 54 7.05 6.86 2.35
C TRP A 54 6.46 5.90 3.38
N LEU A 55 7.11 4.75 3.54
CA LEU A 55 6.69 3.68 4.45
C LEU A 55 7.49 3.73 5.75
N SER A 56 6.88 3.25 6.84
CA SER A 56 7.63 2.98 8.06
C SER A 56 8.74 1.94 7.79
N PRO A 57 9.90 2.03 8.46
CA PRO A 57 11.05 1.18 8.10
C PRO A 57 10.75 -0.32 8.10
N HIS A 58 10.00 -0.81 9.07
CA HIS A 58 9.65 -2.22 9.18
C HIS A 58 8.73 -2.71 8.04
N VAL A 59 7.79 -1.87 7.59
CA VAL A 59 6.94 -2.18 6.43
C VAL A 59 7.79 -2.19 5.15
N ARG A 60 8.65 -1.17 4.96
CA ARG A 60 9.57 -1.10 3.81
C ARG A 60 10.44 -2.35 3.74
N ASP A 61 11.02 -2.78 4.85
CA ASP A 61 11.91 -3.94 4.91
C ASP A 61 11.17 -5.24 4.59
N ALA A 62 10.01 -5.47 5.22
CA ALA A 62 9.22 -6.69 5.01
C ALA A 62 8.82 -6.86 3.53
N TRP A 63 8.33 -5.79 2.91
CA TRP A 63 7.94 -5.78 1.50
C TRP A 63 9.15 -5.83 0.57
N SER A 64 10.26 -5.14 0.88
CA SER A 64 11.51 -5.23 0.10
C SER A 64 11.99 -6.68 -0.01
N VAL A 65 12.01 -7.40 1.12
CA VAL A 65 12.40 -8.81 1.16
C VAL A 65 11.45 -9.66 0.29
N TRP A 66 10.14 -9.44 0.40
CA TRP A 66 9.15 -10.19 -0.36
C TRP A 66 9.22 -9.93 -1.87
N LEU A 67 9.42 -8.67 -2.28
CA LEU A 67 9.52 -8.22 -3.68
C LEU A 67 10.82 -8.72 -4.32
N ARG A 68 11.97 -8.58 -3.64
CA ARG A 68 13.26 -9.06 -4.14
C ARG A 68 13.31 -10.58 -4.29
N ARG A 69 12.70 -11.33 -3.35
CA ARG A 69 12.55 -12.80 -3.47
C ARG A 69 11.79 -13.23 -4.73
N ARG A 70 11.00 -12.33 -5.30
CA ARG A 70 10.24 -12.54 -6.54
C ARG A 70 10.84 -11.85 -7.76
N HIS A 71 12.01 -11.22 -7.62
CA HIS A 71 12.68 -10.46 -8.68
C HIS A 71 11.80 -9.34 -9.29
N LEU A 72 10.96 -8.71 -8.45
CA LEU A 72 10.05 -7.64 -8.86
C LEU A 72 10.65 -6.23 -8.71
N ILE A 73 11.69 -6.11 -7.90
CA ILE A 73 12.50 -4.91 -7.70
C ILE A 73 13.97 -5.36 -7.57
N ASP A 74 14.89 -4.42 -7.78
CA ASP A 74 16.34 -4.65 -7.68
C ASP A 74 16.87 -4.73 -6.22
#